data_AF-A0A091CDE0-F1
#
_entry.id   AF-A0A091CDE0-F1
#
_cell.length_a   1.000
_cell.length_b   1.000
_cell.length_c   1.000
_cell.angle_alpha   90.00
_cell.angle_beta   90.00
_cell.angle_gamma   90.00
#
_symmetry.space_group_name_H-M   'P 1'
#
loop_
_entity.id
_entity.type
_entity.pdbx_description
1 polymer ?
#
loop_
_entity_poly.entity_id
_entity_poly.type
_entity_poly.pdbx_seq_one_letter_code
_entity_poly.pdbx_strand_id
1 'polypeptide(L)'
;MSIQKYSLFTILLYIIAFFSPIFATTSQASTTTTTVSYLLGAVLMILLYSNQVTKLTFENDHSSLVSVLFWGIVGIFLAIFLQTLIMQVEQFFGVPIESQNTQNIIRLVLQQPLFALAAMVGGPIMEEFVFRRALIGIFDSYSLTWLGIIISSLIFAFIHQDGHLLLYFSLGFFFSLLY
;
A
#
# COMPACT_ATOMS: atom_id res chain seq x y z
N MET A 1 -10.09 19.68 -4.14
CA MET A 1 -11.14 19.06 -3.28
C MET A 1 -10.69 19.11 -1.81
N SER A 2 -11.58 19.13 -0.82
CA SER A 2 -11.13 19.06 0.58
C SER A 2 -10.44 17.73 0.87
N ILE A 3 -9.48 17.70 1.80
CA ILE A 3 -8.75 16.47 2.15
C ILE A 3 -9.70 15.35 2.58
N GLN A 4 -10.74 15.68 3.35
CA GLN A 4 -11.76 14.73 3.82
C GLN A 4 -12.50 14.06 2.66
N LYS A 5 -12.93 14.82 1.65
CA LYS A 5 -13.63 14.26 0.47
C LYS A 5 -12.68 13.41 -0.37
N TYR A 6 -11.43 13.86 -0.55
CA TYR A 6 -10.40 13.07 -1.21
C TYR A 6 -10.14 11.74 -0.51
N SER A 7 -9.95 11.78 0.81
CA SER A 7 -9.71 10.59 1.61
C SER A 7 -10.89 9.63 1.51
N LEU A 8 -12.12 10.13 1.63
CA LEU A 8 -13.33 9.31 1.50
C LEU A 8 -13.41 8.60 0.14
N PHE A 9 -13.24 9.33 -0.98
CA PHE A 9 -13.31 8.75 -2.31
C PHE A 9 -12.17 7.77 -2.58
N THR A 10 -10.95 8.08 -2.14
CA THR A 10 -9.79 7.20 -2.29
C THR A 10 -9.99 5.89 -1.52
N ILE A 11 -10.42 5.96 -0.27
CA ILE A 11 -10.71 4.78 0.56
C ILE A 11 -11.86 3.96 -0.06
N LEU A 12 -12.91 4.63 -0.55
CA LEU A 12 -14.03 3.94 -1.20
C LEU A 12 -13.60 3.19 -2.46
N LEU A 13 -12.79 3.83 -3.32
CA LEU A 13 -12.24 3.19 -4.52
C LEU A 13 -11.38 1.97 -4.14
N TYR A 14 -10.57 2.08 -3.09
CA TYR A 14 -9.78 0.96 -2.59
C TYR A 14 -10.65 -0.20 -2.12
N ILE A 15 -11.65 0.06 -1.29
CA ILE A 15 -12.59 -0.94 -0.79
C ILE A 15 -13.30 -1.64 -1.95
N ILE A 16 -13.79 -0.88 -2.94
CA ILE A 16 -14.45 -1.45 -4.13
C ILE A 16 -13.47 -2.36 -4.89
N ALA A 17 -12.26 -1.89 -5.16
CA ALA A 17 -11.27 -2.67 -5.91
C ALA A 17 -10.78 -3.90 -5.13
N PHE A 18 -10.63 -3.80 -3.81
CA PHE A 18 -10.19 -4.87 -2.92
C PHE A 18 -11.24 -5.98 -2.80
N PHE A 19 -12.53 -5.62 -2.65
CA PHE A 19 -13.61 -6.58 -2.48
C PHE A 19 -14.29 -7.02 -3.77
N SER A 20 -14.00 -6.39 -4.92
CA SER A 20 -14.55 -6.82 -6.22
C SER A 20 -14.36 -8.30 -6.56
N PRO A 21 -13.25 -8.97 -6.20
CA PRO A 21 -13.05 -10.39 -6.52
C PRO A 21 -14.02 -11.34 -5.81
N ILE A 22 -14.73 -10.90 -4.75
CA ILE A 22 -15.76 -11.70 -4.04
C ILE A 22 -16.95 -12.03 -4.95
N PHE A 23 -17.25 -11.17 -5.93
CA PHE A 23 -18.35 -11.39 -6.86
C PHE A 23 -18.00 -12.33 -8.02
N ALA A 24 -16.74 -12.79 -8.11
CA ALA A 24 -16.31 -13.70 -9.15
C ALA A 24 -16.72 -15.15 -8.84
N THR A 25 -17.25 -15.86 -9.84
CA THR A 25 -17.77 -17.23 -9.67
C THR A 25 -16.70 -18.32 -9.75
N THR A 26 -15.50 -17.99 -10.23
CA THR A 26 -14.37 -18.94 -10.36
C THR A 26 -13.08 -18.29 -9.89
N SER A 27 -12.08 -19.10 -9.51
CA SER A 27 -10.76 -18.60 -9.13
C SER A 27 -10.10 -17.81 -10.26
N GLN A 28 -10.24 -18.27 -11.51
CA GLN A 28 -9.71 -17.56 -12.68
C GLN A 28 -10.37 -16.19 -12.87
N ALA A 29 -11.69 -16.12 -12.74
CA ALA A 29 -12.42 -14.86 -12.79
C ALA A 29 -12.04 -13.95 -11.62
N SER A 30 -11.80 -14.49 -10.43
CA SER A 30 -11.37 -13.73 -9.25
C SER A 30 -10.00 -13.05 -9.49
N THR A 31 -9.03 -13.78 -10.03
CA THR A 31 -7.70 -13.24 -10.39
C THR A 31 -7.80 -12.19 -11.50
N THR A 32 -8.63 -12.43 -12.52
CA THR A 32 -8.86 -11.46 -13.61
C THR A 32 -9.51 -10.19 -13.08
N THR A 33 -10.56 -10.32 -12.25
CA THR A 33 -11.25 -9.20 -11.61
C THR A 33 -10.29 -8.40 -10.74
N THR A 34 -9.45 -9.06 -9.93
CA THR A 34 -8.41 -8.40 -9.12
C THR A 34 -7.45 -7.61 -10.01
N THR A 35 -7.00 -8.21 -11.12
CA THR A 35 -6.07 -7.57 -12.04
C THR A 35 -6.66 -6.28 -12.62
N VAL A 36 -7.89 -6.36 -13.13
CA VAL A 36 -8.56 -5.22 -13.74
C VAL A 36 -8.90 -4.16 -12.69
N SER A 37 -9.43 -4.56 -11.53
CA SER A 37 -9.86 -3.63 -10.50
C SER A 37 -8.69 -2.88 -9.86
N TYR A 38 -7.54 -3.53 -9.68
CA TYR A 38 -6.35 -2.88 -9.10
C TYR A 38 -5.72 -1.89 -10.09
N LEU A 39 -5.61 -2.27 -11.36
CA LEU A 39 -5.10 -1.34 -12.38
C LEU A 39 -6.03 -0.16 -12.60
N LEU A 40 -7.34 -0.40 -12.67
CA LEU A 40 -8.33 0.67 -12.78
C LEU A 40 -8.35 1.55 -11.53
N GLY A 41 -8.30 0.94 -10.33
CA GLY A 41 -8.22 1.63 -9.05
C GLY A 41 -7.01 2.56 -8.98
N ALA A 42 -5.83 2.07 -9.37
CA ALA A 42 -4.62 2.86 -9.46
C ALA A 42 -4.79 4.07 -10.40
N VAL A 43 -5.30 3.85 -11.62
CA VAL A 43 -5.54 4.95 -12.59
C VAL A 43 -6.54 5.97 -12.02
N LEU A 44 -7.65 5.52 -11.45
CA LEU A 44 -8.66 6.41 -10.88
C LEU A 44 -8.10 7.21 -9.69
N MET A 45 -7.27 6.61 -8.84
CA MET A 45 -6.62 7.32 -7.73
C MET A 45 -5.58 8.33 -8.22
N ILE A 46 -4.83 8.04 -9.29
CA ILE A 46 -3.94 9.00 -9.94
C ILE A 46 -4.74 10.21 -10.46
N LEU A 47 -5.85 9.97 -11.16
CA LEU A 47 -6.73 11.03 -11.66
C LEU A 47 -7.41 11.80 -10.53
N LEU A 48 -7.71 11.15 -9.41
CA LEU A 48 -8.26 11.80 -8.23
C LEU A 48 -7.22 12.69 -7.55
N TYR A 49 -5.97 12.22 -7.47
CA TYR A 49 -4.84 12.97 -6.90
C TYR A 49 -4.43 14.15 -7.76
N SER A 50 -4.47 14.05 -9.09
CA SER A 50 -4.05 15.14 -10.00
C SER A 50 -4.87 16.43 -9.80
N ASN A 51 -6.06 16.31 -9.22
CA ASN A 51 -6.93 17.43 -8.86
C ASN A 51 -6.71 17.95 -7.42
N GLN A 52 -5.72 17.43 -6.68
CA GLN A 52 -5.42 17.84 -5.31
C GLN A 52 -4.29 18.85 -5.19
N VAL A 53 -4.59 19.92 -4.45
CA VAL A 53 -3.70 21.06 -4.22
C VAL A 53 -3.21 21.10 -2.77
N THR A 54 -3.97 20.52 -1.85
CA THR A 54 -3.61 20.44 -0.43
C THR A 54 -2.60 19.32 -0.22
N LYS A 55 -1.49 19.65 0.43
CA LYS A 55 -0.47 18.71 0.89
C LYS A 55 -0.65 18.41 2.38
N LEU A 56 -0.14 17.27 2.81
CA LEU A 56 -0.09 16.90 4.22
C LEU A 56 1.11 17.55 4.90
N THR A 57 1.09 17.74 6.22
CA THR A 57 2.15 18.50 6.90
C THR A 57 3.53 17.83 6.86
N PHE A 58 3.59 16.54 6.57
CA PHE A 58 4.83 15.77 6.46
C PHE A 58 5.29 15.54 5.01
N GLU A 59 4.50 15.95 4.02
CA GLU A 59 4.91 15.86 2.60
C GLU A 59 5.91 16.99 2.29
N ASN A 60 7.08 16.65 1.74
CA ASN A 60 8.04 17.67 1.33
C ASN A 60 7.52 18.55 0.18
N ASP A 61 7.69 19.86 0.32
CA ASP A 61 7.12 20.82 -0.62
C ASP A 61 7.85 20.85 -1.98
N HIS A 62 9.14 20.53 -1.98
CA HIS A 62 10.04 20.65 -3.12
C HIS A 62 11.06 19.50 -3.18
N SER A 63 10.64 18.35 -3.71
CA SER A 63 11.55 17.25 -4.01
C SER A 63 12.02 17.34 -5.46
N SER A 64 13.34 17.49 -5.66
CA SER A 64 13.92 17.39 -6.99
C SER A 64 13.78 15.97 -7.52
N LEU A 65 13.70 15.80 -8.85
CA LEU A 65 13.64 14.47 -9.48
C LEU A 65 14.82 13.59 -9.06
N VAL A 66 16.00 14.18 -8.86
CA VAL A 66 17.18 13.47 -8.34
C VAL A 66 16.96 12.96 -6.92
N SER A 67 16.38 13.78 -6.03
CA SER A 67 16.05 13.36 -4.66
C SER A 67 15.03 12.23 -4.65
N VAL A 68 13.98 12.32 -5.47
CA VAL A 68 12.95 11.28 -5.60
C VAL A 68 13.55 9.97 -6.09
N LEU A 69 14.39 10.00 -7.13
CA LEU A 69 15.06 8.80 -7.63
C LEU A 69 16.05 8.23 -6.61
N PHE A 70 16.80 9.08 -5.92
CA PHE A 70 17.74 8.67 -4.88
C PHE A 70 17.02 7.94 -3.76
N TRP A 71 15.99 8.55 -3.16
CA TRP A 71 15.20 7.94 -2.09
C TRP A 71 14.38 6.74 -2.57
N GLY A 72 13.92 6.72 -3.82
CA GLY A 72 13.27 5.56 -4.42
C GLY A 72 14.22 4.35 -4.49
N ILE A 73 15.44 4.54 -4.98
CA ILE A 73 16.43 3.45 -5.09
C ILE A 73 16.94 3.03 -3.71
N VAL A 74 17.37 3.99 -2.88
CA VAL A 74 17.86 3.72 -1.53
C VAL A 74 16.77 3.10 -0.66
N GLY A 75 15.53 3.57 -0.80
CA GLY A 75 14.36 3.05 -0.11
C GLY A 75 14.13 1.56 -0.37
N ILE A 76 14.39 1.06 -1.59
CA ILE A 76 14.30 -0.38 -1.89
C ILE A 76 15.30 -1.18 -1.04
N PHE A 77 16.57 -0.75 -1.00
CA PHE A 77 17.58 -1.45 -0.20
C PHE A 77 17.30 -1.37 1.30
N LEU A 78 16.84 -0.21 1.78
CA LEU A 78 16.44 -0.03 3.17
C LEU A 78 15.22 -0.88 3.54
N ALA A 79 14.23 -1.01 2.65
CA ALA A 79 13.06 -1.85 2.87
C ALA A 79 13.44 -3.34 2.94
N ILE A 80 14.32 -3.81 2.05
CA ILE A 80 14.83 -5.19 2.09
C ILE A 80 15.60 -5.46 3.38
N PHE A 81 16.44 -4.51 3.81
CA PHE A 81 17.18 -4.61 5.05
C PHE A 81 16.24 -4.65 6.27
N LEU A 82 15.27 -3.73 6.33
CA LEU A 82 14.26 -3.68 7.39
C LEU A 82 13.45 -4.98 7.42
N GLN A 83 12.99 -5.47 6.28
CA GLN A 83 12.28 -6.74 6.17
C GLN A 83 13.12 -7.89 6.73
N THR A 84 14.40 -7.97 6.36
CA THR A 84 15.30 -9.02 6.84
C THR A 84 15.43 -9.00 8.35
N LEU A 85 15.62 -7.83 8.95
CA LEU A 85 15.71 -7.68 10.41
C LEU A 85 14.40 -8.06 11.11
N ILE A 86 13.26 -7.56 10.62
CA ILE A 86 11.98 -7.79 11.25
C ILE A 86 11.54 -9.25 11.14
N MET A 87 11.79 -9.92 10.00
CA MET A 87 11.50 -11.35 9.86
C MET A 87 12.31 -12.20 10.85
N GLN A 88 13.57 -11.84 11.16
CA GLN A 88 14.35 -12.54 12.18
C GLN A 88 13.74 -12.35 13.58
N VAL A 89 13.24 -11.15 13.88
CA VAL A 89 12.54 -10.87 15.13
C VAL A 89 11.24 -11.67 15.21
N GLU A 90 10.42 -11.66 14.16
CA GLU A 90 9.18 -12.45 14.10
C GLU A 90 9.44 -13.96 14.22
N GLN A 91 10.51 -14.45 13.60
CA GLN A 91 10.93 -15.84 13.72
C GLN A 91 11.31 -16.21 15.16
N PHE A 92 11.94 -15.31 15.90
CA PHE A 92 12.23 -15.51 17.32
C PHE A 92 10.94 -15.67 18.15
N PHE A 93 9.85 -15.02 17.74
CA PHE A 93 8.51 -15.20 18.32
C PHE A 93 7.72 -16.38 17.74
N GLY A 94 8.34 -17.21 16.90
CA GLY A 94 7.72 -18.42 16.33
C GLY A 94 6.88 -18.18 15.07
N VAL A 95 6.93 -16.99 14.46
CA VAL A 95 6.29 -16.74 13.18
C VAL A 95 7.12 -17.41 12.06
N PRO A 96 6.50 -18.16 11.14
CA PRO A 96 7.22 -18.74 10.01
C PRO A 96 7.91 -17.66 9.17
N ILE A 97 9.10 -17.93 8.62
CA ILE A 97 9.76 -16.99 7.69
C ILE A 97 8.97 -16.86 6.38
N GLU A 98 8.26 -17.92 6.01
CA GLU A 98 7.53 -18.01 4.75
C GLU A 98 6.23 -17.20 4.77
N SER A 99 6.13 -16.21 3.87
CA SER A 99 4.90 -15.45 3.63
C SER A 99 3.95 -16.24 2.72
N GLN A 100 2.78 -16.60 3.24
CA GLN A 100 1.71 -17.24 2.48
C GLN A 100 1.19 -16.32 1.36
N ASN A 101 1.15 -15.02 1.61
CA ASN A 101 0.82 -13.99 0.63
C ASN A 101 1.79 -14.02 -0.56
N THR A 102 3.11 -14.03 -0.29
CA THR A 102 4.13 -14.09 -1.34
C THR A 102 4.00 -15.36 -2.18
N GLN A 103 3.82 -16.52 -1.53
CA GLN A 103 3.61 -17.79 -2.23
C GLN A 103 2.34 -17.77 -3.09
N ASN A 104 1.26 -17.16 -2.58
CA ASN A 104 0.00 -17.01 -3.33
C ASN A 104 0.18 -16.12 -4.55
N ILE A 105 0.84 -14.97 -4.41
CA ILE A 105 1.13 -14.06 -5.53
C ILE A 105 1.97 -14.79 -6.59
N ILE A 106 3.06 -15.46 -6.20
CA ILE A 106 3.91 -16.23 -7.13
C ILE A 106 3.07 -17.26 -7.89
N ARG A 107 2.22 -18.02 -7.19
CA ARG A 107 1.35 -19.02 -7.82
C ARG A 107 0.39 -18.39 -8.83
N LEU A 108 -0.26 -17.28 -8.48
CA LEU A 108 -1.21 -16.58 -9.35
C LEU A 108 -0.50 -16.00 -10.57
N VAL A 109 0.70 -15.44 -10.43
CA VAL A 109 1.51 -14.94 -11.56
C VAL A 109 1.89 -16.07 -12.51
N LEU A 110 2.31 -17.23 -12.00
CA LEU A 110 2.65 -18.38 -12.84
C LEU A 110 1.43 -18.92 -13.61
N GLN A 111 0.22 -18.81 -13.05
CA GLN A 111 -1.02 -19.23 -13.70
C GLN A 111 -1.59 -18.18 -14.66
N GLN A 112 -1.48 -16.90 -14.30
CA GLN A 112 -1.98 -15.74 -15.04
C GLN A 112 -0.94 -14.61 -14.99
N PRO A 113 0.01 -14.58 -15.94
CA PRO A 113 1.14 -13.63 -15.89
C PRO A 113 0.74 -12.16 -15.79
N LEU A 114 -0.42 -11.77 -16.34
CA LEU A 114 -0.93 -10.40 -16.23
C LEU A 114 -1.24 -9.97 -14.79
N PHE A 115 -1.47 -10.92 -13.88
CA PHE A 115 -1.65 -10.63 -12.45
C PHE A 115 -0.41 -9.96 -11.83
N ALA A 116 0.78 -10.13 -12.43
CA ALA A 116 1.98 -9.43 -11.99
C ALA A 116 1.82 -7.91 -12.04
N LEU A 117 1.09 -7.38 -13.03
CA LEU A 117 0.79 -5.94 -13.10
C LEU A 117 -0.09 -5.49 -11.93
N ALA A 118 -1.02 -6.34 -11.51
CA ALA A 118 -1.86 -6.07 -10.34
C ALA A 118 -1.01 -6.00 -9.06
N ALA A 119 -0.18 -7.02 -8.83
CA ALA A 119 0.60 -7.17 -7.60
C ALA A 119 1.80 -6.20 -7.51
N MET A 120 2.45 -5.87 -8.63
CA MET A 120 3.69 -5.09 -8.64
C MET A 120 3.49 -3.62 -9.04
N VAL A 121 2.33 -3.27 -9.63
CA VAL A 121 2.06 -1.91 -10.10
C VAL A 121 0.77 -1.38 -9.49
N GLY A 122 -0.37 -2.03 -9.76
CA GLY A 122 -1.69 -1.56 -9.33
C GLY A 122 -1.82 -1.46 -7.81
N GLY A 123 -1.54 -2.56 -7.10
CA GLY A 123 -1.57 -2.66 -5.64
C GLY A 123 -0.68 -1.60 -4.98
N PRO A 124 0.64 -1.58 -5.25
CA PRO A 124 1.54 -0.59 -4.66
C PRO A 124 1.10 0.85 -4.88
N ILE A 125 0.66 1.22 -6.09
CA ILE A 125 0.16 2.59 -6.36
C ILE A 125 -1.08 2.90 -5.51
N MET A 126 -2.05 1.99 -5.45
CA MET A 126 -3.25 2.18 -4.63
C MET A 126 -2.91 2.27 -3.14
N GLU A 127 -1.96 1.47 -2.67
CA GLU A 127 -1.50 1.46 -1.30
C GLU A 127 -0.87 2.79 -0.89
N GLU A 128 -0.07 3.43 -1.75
CA GLU A 128 0.47 4.76 -1.47
C GLU A 128 -0.63 5.80 -1.29
N PHE A 129 -1.62 5.84 -2.20
CA PHE A 129 -2.71 6.81 -2.08
C PHE A 129 -3.60 6.58 -0.86
N VAL A 130 -3.82 5.32 -0.47
CA VAL A 130 -4.71 4.99 0.65
C VAL A 130 -4.00 5.13 1.98
N PHE A 131 -2.87 4.43 2.13
CA PHE A 131 -2.20 4.30 3.42
C PHE A 131 -1.22 5.43 3.69
N ARG A 132 -0.52 5.94 2.67
CA ARG A 132 0.46 7.02 2.88
C ARG A 132 -0.11 8.40 2.66
N ARG A 133 -1.38 8.47 2.25
CA ARG A 133 -2.07 9.74 2.07
C ARG A 133 -3.48 9.81 2.63
N ALA A 134 -4.44 9.08 2.09
CA ALA A 134 -5.86 9.25 2.44
C ALA A 134 -6.13 9.04 3.94
N LEU A 135 -5.63 7.94 4.52
CA LEU A 135 -5.81 7.63 5.93
C LEU A 135 -5.07 8.62 6.82
N ILE A 136 -3.80 8.92 6.53
CA ILE A 136 -3.01 9.89 7.32
C ILE A 136 -3.63 11.28 7.25
N GLY A 137 -4.10 11.70 6.07
CA GLY A 137 -4.71 13.01 5.83
C GLY A 137 -5.99 13.28 6.63
N ILE A 138 -6.69 12.23 7.06
CA ILE A 138 -7.82 12.37 8.01
C ILE A 138 -7.29 12.91 9.33
N PHE A 139 -6.22 12.33 9.88
CA PHE A 139 -5.62 12.74 11.15
C PHE A 139 -4.82 14.04 11.05
N ASP A 140 -4.15 14.25 9.92
CA ASP A 140 -3.39 15.46 9.61
C ASP A 140 -4.25 16.72 9.70
N SER A 141 -5.52 16.62 9.27
CA SER A 141 -6.49 17.71 9.40
C SER A 141 -6.81 18.13 10.84
N TYR A 142 -6.41 17.31 11.83
CA TYR A 142 -6.50 17.58 13.27
C TYR A 142 -5.12 17.77 13.92
N SER A 143 -4.05 17.97 13.14
CA SER A 143 -2.66 18.07 13.62
C SER A 143 -2.15 16.80 14.34
N LEU A 144 -2.68 15.62 13.99
CA LEU A 144 -2.34 14.33 14.60
C LEU A 144 -1.60 13.40 13.62
N THR A 145 -0.72 13.94 12.79
CA THR A 145 -0.05 13.22 11.69
C THR A 145 0.65 11.93 12.13
N TRP A 146 1.38 11.96 13.25
CA TRP A 146 2.06 10.77 13.79
C TRP A 146 1.09 9.67 14.21
N LEU A 147 -0.04 10.04 14.81
CA LEU A 147 -1.10 9.07 15.12
C LEU A 147 -1.69 8.50 13.83
N GLY A 148 -1.86 9.33 12.79
CA GLY A 148 -2.26 8.90 11.46
C GLY A 148 -1.31 7.89 10.83
N ILE A 149 0.01 8.13 10.90
CA ILE A 149 1.03 7.20 10.40
C ILE A 149 0.93 5.85 11.13
N ILE A 150 0.84 5.86 12.47
CA ILE A 150 0.75 4.64 13.27
C ILE A 150 -0.53 3.86 12.94
N ILE A 151 -1.69 4.53 12.94
CA ILE A 151 -2.97 3.88 12.65
C ILE A 151 -3.01 3.35 11.22
N SER A 152 -2.54 4.13 10.25
CA SER A 152 -2.50 3.69 8.86
C SER A 152 -1.59 2.48 8.67
N SER A 153 -0.42 2.47 9.32
CA SER A 153 0.53 1.33 9.29
C SER A 153 -0.04 0.08 9.95
N LEU A 154 -0.82 0.23 11.03
CA LEU A 154 -1.54 -0.89 11.65
C LEU A 154 -2.62 -1.45 10.73
N ILE A 155 -3.44 -0.59 10.12
CA ILE A 155 -4.48 -1.03 9.17
C ILE A 155 -3.83 -1.74 7.98
N PHE A 156 -2.75 -1.18 7.42
CA PHE A 156 -1.95 -1.81 6.37
C PHE A 156 -1.50 -3.22 6.80
N ALA A 157 -0.99 -3.38 8.02
CA ALA A 157 -0.57 -4.69 8.50
C ALA A 157 -1.72 -5.70 8.64
N PHE A 158 -2.88 -5.26 9.14
CA PHE A 158 -4.04 -6.14 9.31
C PHE A 158 -4.64 -6.62 7.99
N ILE A 159 -4.68 -5.78 6.96
CA ILE A 159 -5.29 -6.16 5.69
C ILE A 159 -4.48 -7.20 4.91
N HIS A 160 -3.19 -7.35 5.20
CA HIS A 160 -2.34 -8.36 4.55
C HIS A 160 -2.67 -9.79 4.99
N GLN A 161 -3.26 -9.98 6.18
CA GLN A 161 -3.76 -11.27 6.67
C GLN A 161 -2.77 -12.45 6.53
N ASP A 162 -1.48 -12.16 6.68
CA ASP A 162 -0.39 -13.09 6.34
C ASP A 162 0.49 -13.42 7.56
N GLY A 163 -0.02 -13.18 8.78
CA GLY A 163 0.67 -13.50 10.04
C GLY A 163 1.85 -12.59 10.40
N HIS A 164 2.43 -11.89 9.44
CA HIS A 164 3.60 -11.00 9.60
C HIS A 164 3.22 -9.57 10.03
N LEU A 165 2.48 -9.43 11.13
CA LEU A 165 1.96 -8.14 11.59
C LEU A 165 3.08 -7.11 11.83
N LEU A 166 4.20 -7.51 12.45
CA LEU A 166 5.29 -6.60 12.77
C LEU A 166 6.02 -6.17 11.50
N LEU A 167 6.21 -7.09 10.54
CA LEU A 167 6.80 -6.78 9.24
C LEU A 167 5.98 -5.74 8.48
N TYR A 168 4.69 -6.01 8.26
CA TYR A 168 3.85 -5.10 7.50
C TYR A 168 3.65 -3.77 8.22
N PHE A 169 3.55 -3.75 9.55
CA PHE A 169 3.52 -2.50 10.31
C PHE A 169 4.81 -1.69 10.12
N SER A 170 5.97 -2.36 10.19
CA SER A 170 7.28 -1.70 10.06
C SER A 170 7.50 -1.13 8.67
N LEU A 171 7.12 -1.87 7.61
CA LEU A 171 7.14 -1.37 6.22
C LEU A 171 6.11 -0.24 6.03
N GLY A 172 4.91 -0.44 6.59
CA GLY A 172 3.88 0.57 6.85
C GLY A 172 4.45 1.93 7.21
N PHE A 173 5.10 1.91 8.37
CA PHE A 173 5.66 3.07 9.02
C PHE A 173 6.85 3.63 8.22
N PHE A 174 7.79 2.78 7.82
CA PHE A 174 8.99 3.17 7.07
C PHE A 174 8.67 3.91 5.77
N PHE A 175 7.75 3.40 4.96
CA PHE A 175 7.39 4.07 3.70
C PHE A 175 6.75 5.44 3.93
N SER A 176 6.05 5.64 5.05
CA SER A 176 5.53 6.98 5.42
C SER A 176 6.63 8.00 5.67
N LEU A 177 7.82 7.55 6.10
CA LEU A 177 8.97 8.43 6.39
C LEU A 177 9.76 8.84 5.14
N LEU A 178 9.42 8.30 3.96
CA LEU A 178 10.07 8.65 2.69
C LEU A 178 9.47 9.89 2.02
N TYR A 179 8.39 10.45 2.58
CA TYR A 179 7.66 11.63 2.09
C TYR A 179 8.21 12.93 2.67
#